data_AF-A0A9D2X633-F1
#
_entry.id   AF-A0A9D2X633-F1
#
_cell.length_a   1.000
_cell.length_b   1.000
_cell.length_c   1.000
_cell.angle_alpha   90.00
_cell.angle_beta   90.00
_cell.angle_gamma   90.00
#
_symmetry.space_group_name_H-M   'P 1'
#
loop_
_entity.id
_entity.type
_entity.pdbx_description
1 polymer ?
#
loop_
_entity_poly.entity_id
_entity_poly.type
_entity_poly.pdbx_seq_one_letter_code
_entity_poly.pdbx_strand_id
1 'polypeptide(L)'
;MLLFPPIFHGLLGFFLVSIMALSLFVFPEIFAEEWTIEIQDGASEGVLDMAFLPDKVAFAKGDTIKIRNNDSVSHHITSGLPDFPDYYGYFFDAGVIKPKMESIIPLKEVKNEAYYYLCEIHPWMTGKLFVSDTIVAQPETQNPITLNKNLVSKGEPVTVSGTVHADFWGSEYQMQIYDEQNKLIDIIYGKFDDNSSYSETIDTSILVTPGNYKVNLVYALPSKIAKANFEFSNKSLLGQSDVPSWIKNVSNLWCSSDIKDAEFLDALQYMIKNEIINVDSKVKIYSEKRDIPNWVKNNTCLWSDDKISDIEFISGIEYLINTGAIKA
;
A
#
# COMPACT_ATOMS: atom_id res chain seq x y z
N MET A 1 81.94 -67.45 -26.67
CA MET A 1 81.50 -67.96 -27.97
C MET A 1 80.33 -67.10 -28.41
N LEU A 2 80.46 -66.46 -29.58
CA LEU A 2 79.48 -65.58 -30.22
C LEU A 2 78.10 -66.26 -30.32
N LEU A 3 77.01 -65.47 -30.29
CA LEU A 3 75.89 -65.47 -31.25
C LEU A 3 74.81 -64.44 -30.83
N PHE A 4 74.65 -63.38 -31.64
CA PHE A 4 73.40 -62.61 -31.86
C PHE A 4 72.50 -63.39 -32.86
N PRO A 5 71.29 -62.96 -33.34
CA PRO A 5 70.31 -61.85 -33.06
C PRO A 5 68.83 -62.42 -33.00
N PRO A 6 67.66 -61.73 -33.27
CA PRO A 6 67.42 -60.39 -33.81
C PRO A 6 66.30 -59.49 -33.21
N ILE A 7 66.62 -58.18 -33.25
CA ILE A 7 65.87 -56.99 -33.70
C ILE A 7 64.35 -57.12 -33.88
N PHE A 8 63.59 -56.25 -33.19
CA PHE A 8 62.43 -55.57 -33.77
C PHE A 8 62.32 -54.12 -33.26
N HIS A 9 62.10 -53.21 -34.21
CA HIS A 9 61.87 -51.78 -33.99
C HIS A 9 60.44 -51.55 -33.48
N GLY A 10 60.24 -50.61 -32.56
CA GLY A 10 58.91 -50.23 -32.10
C GLY A 10 58.91 -48.84 -31.45
N LEU A 11 58.08 -47.95 -32.00
CA LEU A 11 58.03 -46.52 -31.80
C LEU A 11 57.86 -46.06 -30.34
N LEU A 12 58.48 -44.91 -30.08
CA LEU A 12 58.25 -44.01 -28.94
C LEU A 12 56.78 -43.54 -28.96
N GLY A 13 55.91 -44.22 -28.22
CA GLY A 13 54.54 -43.78 -27.95
C GLY A 13 54.54 -42.80 -26.77
N PHE A 14 54.34 -41.51 -27.05
CA PHE A 14 54.04 -40.51 -26.03
C PHE A 14 52.69 -40.83 -25.38
N PHE A 15 52.69 -41.20 -24.09
CA PHE A 15 51.48 -41.22 -23.29
C PHE A 15 51.05 -39.78 -22.98
N LEU A 16 50.05 -39.29 -23.71
CA LEU A 16 49.30 -38.09 -23.34
C LEU A 16 48.40 -38.47 -22.15
N VAL A 17 48.81 -38.08 -20.94
CA VAL A 17 47.92 -38.10 -19.78
C VAL A 17 46.92 -36.96 -19.97
N SER A 18 45.73 -37.30 -20.47
CA SER A 18 44.58 -36.38 -20.45
C SER A 18 44.14 -36.24 -18.99
N ILE A 19 44.52 -35.14 -18.34
CA ILE A 19 43.87 -34.69 -17.12
C ILE A 19 42.55 -34.07 -17.56
N MET A 20 41.47 -34.85 -17.56
CA MET A 20 40.13 -34.28 -17.48
C MET A 20 40.04 -33.55 -16.14
N ALA A 21 40.21 -32.24 -16.18
CA ALA A 21 39.78 -31.38 -15.09
C ALA A 21 38.26 -31.52 -14.99
N LEU A 22 37.81 -32.41 -14.12
CA LEU A 22 36.43 -32.42 -13.67
C LEU A 22 36.25 -31.09 -12.92
N SER A 23 35.74 -30.07 -13.61
CA SER A 23 35.23 -28.87 -12.95
C SER A 23 34.11 -29.35 -12.03
N LEU A 24 34.44 -29.53 -10.75
CA LEU A 24 33.44 -29.60 -9.69
C LEU A 24 32.73 -28.25 -9.71
N PHE A 25 31.67 -28.15 -10.51
CA PHE A 25 30.63 -27.18 -10.23
C PHE A 25 30.06 -27.60 -8.89
N VAL A 26 30.56 -26.98 -7.82
CA VAL A 26 29.84 -26.93 -6.55
C VAL A 26 28.66 -26.02 -6.84
N PHE A 27 27.55 -26.60 -7.26
CA PHE A 27 26.27 -25.93 -7.12
C PHE A 27 26.04 -25.82 -5.60
N PRO A 28 25.79 -24.63 -5.04
CA PRO A 28 25.24 -24.58 -3.70
C PRO A 28 23.93 -25.35 -3.75
N GLU A 29 23.91 -26.55 -3.17
CA GLU A 29 22.65 -27.22 -2.86
C GLU A 29 21.92 -26.28 -1.90
N ILE A 30 20.86 -25.65 -2.39
CA ILE A 30 19.91 -24.93 -1.55
C ILE A 30 19.18 -26.03 -0.76
N PHE A 31 19.76 -26.45 0.35
CA PHE A 31 19.12 -27.39 1.26
C PHE A 31 18.01 -26.64 2.00
N ALA A 32 16.84 -27.27 2.11
CA ALA A 32 15.81 -26.84 3.05
C ALA A 32 16.38 -26.85 4.48
N GLU A 33 16.31 -25.72 5.16
CA GLU A 33 16.75 -25.58 6.56
C GLU A 33 15.62 -25.99 7.52
N GLU A 34 15.99 -26.27 8.78
CA GLU A 34 15.06 -26.52 9.85
C GLU A 34 15.10 -25.39 10.88
N TRP A 35 13.96 -24.72 11.08
CA TRP A 35 13.76 -23.67 12.08
C TRP A 35 12.99 -24.24 13.26
N THR A 36 13.39 -23.87 14.49
CA THR A 36 12.67 -24.25 15.71
C THR A 36 12.21 -23.01 16.46
N ILE A 37 10.92 -22.95 16.76
CA ILE A 37 10.28 -21.99 17.66
C ILE A 37 10.01 -22.69 18.99
N GLU A 38 10.38 -22.09 20.09
CA GLU A 38 10.13 -22.64 21.43
C GLU A 38 9.07 -21.84 22.16
N ILE A 39 8.03 -22.53 22.65
CA ILE A 39 7.13 -22.01 23.67
C ILE A 39 7.82 -22.19 25.02
N GLN A 40 8.20 -21.10 25.69
CA GLN A 40 8.97 -21.17 26.92
C GLN A 40 8.12 -21.60 28.12
N ASP A 41 8.79 -22.04 29.19
CA ASP A 41 8.14 -22.32 30.46
C ASP A 41 7.48 -21.06 31.03
N GLY A 42 6.20 -21.15 31.40
CA GLY A 42 5.42 -20.00 31.89
C GLY A 42 4.82 -19.11 30.80
N ALA A 43 4.93 -19.46 29.51
CA ALA A 43 4.31 -18.70 28.42
C ALA A 43 2.78 -18.54 28.58
N SER A 44 2.13 -19.54 29.17
CA SER A 44 0.71 -19.53 29.54
C SER A 44 0.34 -18.57 30.69
N GLU A 45 1.32 -17.97 31.38
CA GLU A 45 1.07 -17.03 32.50
C GLU A 45 0.96 -15.56 32.06
N GLY A 46 1.02 -15.27 30.75
CA GLY A 46 0.86 -13.92 30.22
C GLY A 46 2.15 -13.12 30.09
N VAL A 47 3.32 -13.76 30.24
CA VAL A 47 4.62 -13.12 30.06
C VAL A 47 4.95 -13.06 28.55
N LEU A 48 4.56 -11.96 27.90
CA LEU A 48 4.65 -11.74 26.45
C LEU A 48 6.05 -12.02 25.87
N ASP A 49 7.12 -11.60 26.56
CA ASP A 49 8.51 -11.78 26.10
C ASP A 49 8.98 -13.25 26.10
N MET A 50 8.16 -14.18 26.63
CA MET A 50 8.45 -15.61 26.72
C MET A 50 7.51 -16.48 25.84
N ALA A 51 6.58 -15.87 25.11
CA ALA A 51 5.54 -16.60 24.38
C ALA A 51 6.12 -17.54 23.29
N PHE A 52 6.86 -16.98 22.33
CA PHE A 52 7.53 -17.72 21.27
C PHE A 52 8.97 -17.23 21.14
N LEU A 53 9.93 -18.14 21.06
CA LEU A 53 11.34 -17.81 20.89
C LEU A 53 11.97 -18.60 19.72
N PRO A 54 12.43 -17.92 18.65
CA PRO A 54 12.15 -16.52 18.34
C PRO A 54 10.64 -16.30 18.04
N ASP A 55 10.14 -15.11 18.32
CA ASP A 55 8.78 -14.69 17.99
C ASP A 55 8.63 -14.37 16.50
N LYS A 56 9.75 -14.11 15.82
CA LYS A 56 9.83 -13.81 14.39
C LYS A 56 10.81 -14.75 13.69
N VAL A 57 10.35 -15.43 12.64
CA VAL A 57 11.18 -16.34 11.83
C VAL A 57 11.16 -15.91 10.37
N ALA A 58 12.33 -15.59 9.83
CA ALA A 58 12.56 -15.49 8.40
C ALA A 58 12.90 -16.90 7.88
N PHE A 59 12.19 -17.38 6.86
CA PHE A 59 12.43 -18.70 6.28
C PHE A 59 12.42 -18.66 4.75
N ALA A 60 13.05 -19.65 4.12
CA ALA A 60 13.05 -19.82 2.68
C ALA A 60 12.00 -20.85 2.24
N LYS A 61 11.59 -20.77 0.97
CA LYS A 61 10.66 -21.75 0.39
C LYS A 61 11.29 -23.14 0.39
N GLY A 62 10.65 -24.07 1.10
CA GLY A 62 11.11 -25.45 1.26
C GLY A 62 11.59 -25.77 2.68
N ASP A 63 11.87 -24.76 3.50
CA ASP A 63 12.26 -24.94 4.89
C ASP A 63 11.17 -25.63 5.72
N THR A 64 11.60 -26.34 6.77
CA THR A 64 10.71 -26.91 7.77
C THR A 64 10.72 -26.06 9.03
N ILE A 65 9.53 -25.66 9.50
CA ILE A 65 9.40 -24.91 10.75
C ILE A 65 8.75 -25.80 11.79
N LYS A 66 9.45 -26.04 12.89
CA LYS A 66 8.96 -26.78 14.06
C LYS A 66 8.62 -25.83 15.18
N ILE A 67 7.65 -26.22 15.98
CA ILE A 67 7.34 -25.57 17.25
C ILE A 67 7.36 -26.59 18.39
N ARG A 68 8.14 -26.29 19.42
CA ARG A 68 8.32 -27.14 20.60
C ARG A 68 7.67 -26.51 21.82
N ASN A 69 6.85 -27.29 22.52
CA ASN A 69 6.23 -26.86 23.76
C ASN A 69 7.13 -27.20 24.96
N ASN A 70 7.89 -26.22 25.46
CA ASN A 70 8.66 -26.37 26.69
C ASN A 70 7.87 -25.96 27.94
N ASP A 71 6.65 -25.44 27.80
CA ASP A 71 5.74 -25.10 28.90
C ASP A 71 5.15 -26.36 29.56
N SER A 72 4.51 -26.15 30.71
CA SER A 72 3.87 -27.17 31.54
C SER A 72 2.42 -27.48 31.14
N VAL A 73 1.81 -26.65 30.28
CA VAL A 73 0.43 -26.81 29.79
C VAL A 73 0.37 -27.07 28.28
N SER A 74 -0.78 -27.51 27.78
CA SER A 74 -0.98 -27.70 26.33
C SER A 74 -1.25 -26.36 25.65
N HIS A 75 -0.76 -26.23 24.42
CA HIS A 75 -0.97 -25.06 23.56
C HIS A 75 -1.59 -25.50 22.24
N HIS A 76 -2.41 -24.66 21.61
CA HIS A 76 -2.96 -24.92 20.26
C HIS A 76 -2.48 -23.82 19.33
N ILE A 77 -1.60 -24.18 18.39
CA ILE A 77 -0.92 -23.20 17.54
C ILE A 77 -1.56 -23.16 16.17
N THR A 78 -1.97 -21.96 15.76
CA THR A 78 -2.68 -21.76 14.50
C THR A 78 -2.32 -20.41 13.88
N SER A 79 -2.37 -20.32 12.55
CA SER A 79 -2.31 -19.02 11.86
C SER A 79 -3.47 -18.15 12.30
N GLY A 80 -3.22 -16.88 12.64
CA GLY A 80 -4.17 -16.09 13.41
C GLY A 80 -3.68 -14.68 13.75
N LEU A 81 -4.64 -13.78 13.97
CA LEU A 81 -4.45 -12.53 14.73
C LEU A 81 -5.53 -12.48 15.83
N PRO A 82 -5.21 -12.10 17.08
CA PRO A 82 -6.17 -12.15 18.19
C PRO A 82 -7.50 -11.43 17.90
N ASP A 83 -7.43 -10.30 17.18
CA ASP A 83 -8.58 -9.48 16.83
C ASP A 83 -9.49 -10.09 15.74
N PHE A 84 -9.09 -11.18 15.09
CA PHE A 84 -9.77 -11.80 13.95
C PHE A 84 -9.94 -13.33 14.09
N PRO A 85 -10.69 -13.81 15.10
CA PRO A 85 -10.84 -15.23 15.40
C PRO A 85 -11.46 -16.08 14.29
N ASP A 86 -12.37 -15.52 13.48
CA ASP A 86 -13.03 -16.24 12.37
C ASP A 86 -12.04 -16.71 11.29
N TYR A 87 -10.81 -16.19 11.29
CA TYR A 87 -9.77 -16.51 10.32
C TYR A 87 -8.67 -17.44 10.87
N TYR A 88 -8.85 -17.98 12.08
CA TYR A 88 -7.88 -18.93 12.63
C TYR A 88 -7.75 -20.17 11.74
N GLY A 89 -6.53 -20.65 11.57
CA GLY A 89 -6.26 -21.88 10.81
C GLY A 89 -6.27 -21.73 9.29
N TYR A 90 -6.47 -20.50 8.78
CA TYR A 90 -6.62 -20.27 7.34
C TYR A 90 -5.40 -20.75 6.54
N PHE A 91 -4.18 -20.35 6.94
CA PHE A 91 -2.94 -20.80 6.30
C PHE A 91 -2.47 -22.14 6.81
N PHE A 92 -2.48 -22.29 8.12
CA PHE A 92 -2.05 -23.50 8.80
C PHE A 92 -2.73 -23.61 10.16
N ASP A 93 -2.86 -24.86 10.60
CA ASP A 93 -3.20 -25.22 11.98
C ASP A 93 -2.22 -26.33 12.39
N ALA A 94 -1.33 -26.02 13.34
CA ALA A 94 -0.35 -26.98 13.86
C ALA A 94 -0.94 -27.86 14.98
N GLY A 95 -2.18 -27.60 15.38
CA GLY A 95 -2.95 -28.37 16.34
C GLY A 95 -2.47 -28.19 17.78
N VAL A 96 -3.01 -29.05 18.66
CA VAL A 96 -2.65 -29.07 20.07
C VAL A 96 -1.29 -29.73 20.28
N ILE A 97 -0.37 -28.99 20.90
CA ILE A 97 0.97 -29.43 21.28
C ILE A 97 1.00 -29.62 22.79
N LYS A 98 1.11 -30.87 23.23
CA LYS A 98 1.20 -31.24 24.65
C LYS A 98 2.57 -30.84 25.24
N PRO A 99 2.70 -30.73 26.58
CA PRO A 99 3.98 -30.45 27.22
C PRO A 99 5.09 -31.39 26.75
N LYS A 100 6.27 -30.82 26.47
CA LYS A 100 7.49 -31.51 25.99
C LYS A 100 7.34 -32.21 24.64
N MET A 101 6.30 -31.90 23.88
CA MET A 101 6.12 -32.37 22.51
C MET A 101 6.46 -31.27 21.50
N GLU A 102 6.63 -31.67 20.25
CA GLU A 102 6.81 -30.76 19.10
C GLU A 102 5.81 -31.08 17.99
N SER A 103 5.55 -30.07 17.15
CA SER A 103 4.75 -30.17 15.93
C SER A 103 5.45 -29.42 14.80
N ILE A 104 5.13 -29.78 13.56
CA ILE A 104 5.56 -29.05 12.36
C ILE A 104 4.45 -28.06 12.01
N ILE A 105 4.81 -26.84 11.62
CA ILE A 105 3.87 -25.84 11.10
C ILE A 105 3.51 -26.21 9.65
N PRO A 106 2.27 -26.65 9.35
CA PRO A 106 1.90 -27.15 8.04
C PRO A 106 1.44 -25.99 7.13
N LEU A 107 2.37 -25.21 6.61
CA LEU A 107 2.05 -24.17 5.61
C LEU A 107 1.50 -24.82 4.33
N LYS A 108 0.21 -24.62 4.02
CA LYS A 108 -0.44 -25.19 2.83
C LYS A 108 0.23 -24.74 1.53
N GLU A 109 0.57 -23.46 1.44
CA GLU A 109 1.27 -22.84 0.31
C GLU A 109 2.19 -21.72 0.85
N VAL A 110 3.46 -21.74 0.44
CA VAL A 110 4.43 -20.69 0.80
C VAL A 110 4.45 -19.64 -0.31
N LYS A 111 3.81 -18.51 -0.03
CA LYS A 111 3.85 -17.26 -0.79
C LYS A 111 4.78 -16.24 -0.13
N ASN A 112 5.19 -15.22 -0.89
CA ASN A 112 5.99 -14.10 -0.39
C ASN A 112 5.09 -13.16 0.44
N GLU A 113 4.72 -13.63 1.63
CA GLU A 113 3.82 -12.97 2.56
C GLU A 113 4.31 -13.23 3.98
N ALA A 114 3.87 -12.42 4.95
CA ALA A 114 4.03 -12.74 6.35
C ALA A 114 2.80 -13.45 6.91
N TYR A 115 3.04 -14.50 7.69
CA TYR A 115 2.04 -15.32 8.36
C TYR A 115 2.09 -15.02 9.85
N TYR A 116 1.07 -14.32 10.35
CA TYR A 116 0.88 -14.18 11.79
C TYR A 116 0.27 -15.45 12.36
N TYR A 117 0.68 -15.79 13.58
CA TYR A 117 0.17 -16.95 14.30
C TYR A 117 0.06 -16.67 15.78
N LEU A 118 -0.77 -17.47 16.46
CA LEU A 118 -1.01 -17.35 17.88
C LEU A 118 -1.30 -18.70 18.53
N CYS A 119 -1.36 -18.70 19.86
CA CYS A 119 -1.94 -19.79 20.62
C CYS A 119 -3.44 -19.54 20.88
N GLU A 120 -4.33 -20.40 20.38
CA GLU A 120 -5.79 -20.20 20.49
C GLU A 120 -6.27 -20.25 21.94
N ILE A 121 -5.59 -21.04 22.79
CA ILE A 121 -5.86 -21.14 24.23
C ILE A 121 -5.35 -19.90 24.98
N HIS A 122 -4.26 -19.30 24.47
CA HIS A 122 -3.55 -18.18 25.10
C HIS A 122 -3.31 -17.05 24.07
N PRO A 123 -4.35 -16.29 23.66
CA PRO A 123 -4.29 -15.43 22.47
C PRO A 123 -3.29 -14.27 22.55
N TRP A 124 -2.75 -13.94 23.73
CA TRP A 124 -1.66 -12.96 23.87
C TRP A 124 -0.33 -13.47 23.30
N MET A 125 -0.17 -14.79 23.14
CA MET A 125 1.01 -15.37 22.53
C MET A 125 0.90 -15.22 21.01
N THR A 126 1.67 -14.31 20.42
CA THR A 126 1.68 -14.05 18.97
C THR A 126 3.07 -14.13 18.39
N GLY A 127 3.19 -14.61 17.16
CA GLY A 127 4.44 -14.58 16.39
C GLY A 127 4.22 -14.31 14.92
N LYS A 128 5.33 -14.18 14.17
CA LYS A 128 5.35 -13.88 12.74
C LYS A 128 6.33 -14.80 12.01
N LEU A 129 5.86 -15.45 10.95
CA LEU A 129 6.70 -16.12 9.97
C LEU A 129 6.71 -15.25 8.71
N PHE A 130 7.83 -15.10 8.02
CA PHE A 130 7.86 -14.38 6.76
C PHE A 130 8.91 -14.95 5.83
N VAL A 131 8.61 -14.94 4.53
CA VAL A 131 9.56 -15.39 3.51
C VAL A 131 10.57 -14.29 3.26
N SER A 132 11.85 -14.58 3.46
CA SER A 132 12.91 -13.60 3.19
C SER A 132 14.24 -14.27 2.88
N ASP A 133 14.97 -13.69 1.92
CA ASP A 133 16.37 -14.05 1.63
C ASP A 133 17.36 -13.38 2.60
N THR A 134 16.87 -12.54 3.52
CA THR A 134 17.69 -11.80 4.52
C THR A 134 17.03 -11.74 5.91
N ILE A 135 17.81 -11.89 6.98
CA ILE A 135 17.34 -12.12 8.36
C ILE A 135 17.14 -10.79 9.15
N VAL A 136 16.66 -9.71 8.53
CA VAL A 136 16.49 -8.43 9.26
C VAL A 136 15.02 -8.02 9.32
N ALA A 137 14.38 -8.34 10.45
CA ALA A 137 13.04 -7.85 10.78
C ALA A 137 13.05 -6.30 10.92
N GLN A 138 12.16 -5.63 10.20
CA GLN A 138 11.98 -4.16 10.24
C GLN A 138 10.86 -3.78 11.23
N PRO A 139 10.76 -2.51 11.67
CA PRO A 139 9.63 -2.06 12.49
C PRO A 139 8.31 -2.05 11.70
N GLU A 140 7.19 -2.25 12.41
CA GLU A 140 5.84 -2.19 11.84
C GLU A 140 5.50 -0.78 11.31
N THR A 141 4.76 -0.72 10.19
CA THR A 141 4.31 0.54 9.59
C THR A 141 3.20 1.18 10.45
N GLN A 142 3.40 2.43 10.88
CA GLN A 142 2.39 3.16 11.67
C GLN A 142 1.15 3.57 10.85
N ASN A 143 1.35 4.08 9.62
CA ASN A 143 0.27 4.60 8.77
C ASN A 143 0.33 3.95 7.38
N PRO A 144 -0.32 2.80 7.18
CA PRO A 144 -0.25 2.05 5.92
C PRO A 144 -1.11 2.62 4.79
N ILE A 145 -1.98 3.59 5.10
CA ILE A 145 -2.96 4.16 4.18
C ILE A 145 -2.98 5.67 4.30
N THR A 146 -2.92 6.34 3.16
CA THR A 146 -3.00 7.79 3.01
C THR A 146 -3.93 8.12 1.86
N LEU A 147 -4.71 9.18 2.02
CA LEU A 147 -5.54 9.75 0.99
C LEU A 147 -4.89 11.04 0.48
N ASN A 148 -4.94 11.28 -0.83
CA ASN A 148 -4.48 12.56 -1.38
C ASN A 148 -5.40 13.74 -0.99
N LYS A 149 -6.66 13.45 -0.63
CA LYS A 149 -7.67 14.41 -0.19
C LYS A 149 -8.72 13.76 0.70
N ASN A 150 -9.33 14.55 1.57
CA ASN A 150 -10.35 14.07 2.54
C ASN A 150 -11.75 14.66 2.28
N LEU A 151 -11.88 15.58 1.33
CA LEU A 151 -13.15 16.14 0.85
C LEU A 151 -13.22 15.87 -0.66
N VAL A 152 -14.31 15.28 -1.12
CA VAL A 152 -14.39 14.73 -2.48
C VAL A 152 -15.75 14.98 -3.11
N SER A 153 -15.74 15.41 -4.36
CA SER A 153 -16.96 15.58 -5.15
C SER A 153 -17.19 14.45 -6.15
N LYS A 154 -18.44 14.25 -6.56
CA LYS A 154 -18.77 13.24 -7.58
C LYS A 154 -17.98 13.44 -8.87
N GLY A 155 -17.35 12.37 -9.34
CA GLY A 155 -16.52 12.33 -10.55
C GLY A 155 -15.07 12.76 -10.31
N GLU A 156 -14.74 13.27 -9.13
CA GLU A 156 -13.37 13.60 -8.77
C GLU A 156 -12.66 12.35 -8.25
N PRO A 157 -11.52 11.93 -8.84
CA PRO A 157 -10.81 10.75 -8.39
C PRO A 157 -10.16 10.99 -7.01
N VAL A 158 -10.19 9.94 -6.17
CA VAL A 158 -9.45 9.87 -4.92
C VAL A 158 -8.31 8.89 -5.09
N THR A 159 -7.08 9.33 -4.85
CA THR A 159 -5.94 8.43 -4.84
C THR A 159 -5.70 7.98 -3.40
N VAL A 160 -5.67 6.67 -3.23
CA VAL A 160 -5.36 5.99 -1.97
C VAL A 160 -4.00 5.32 -2.15
N SER A 161 -3.03 5.67 -1.33
CA SER A 161 -1.68 5.12 -1.44
C SER A 161 -1.05 4.89 -0.09
N GLY A 162 0.04 4.13 -0.08
CA GLY A 162 0.82 3.91 1.11
C GLY A 162 1.90 2.86 0.92
N THR A 163 2.57 2.56 2.02
CA THR A 163 3.61 1.54 2.11
C THR A 163 3.31 0.69 3.33
N VAL A 164 3.40 -0.63 3.20
CA VAL A 164 3.28 -1.59 4.32
C VAL A 164 4.67 -2.10 4.71
N HIS A 165 4.74 -2.98 5.71
CA HIS A 165 6.01 -3.59 6.09
C HIS A 165 6.63 -4.30 4.88
N ALA A 166 7.95 -4.23 4.74
CA ALA A 166 8.71 -4.83 3.63
C ALA A 166 8.47 -6.34 3.41
N ASP A 167 7.87 -7.03 4.38
CA ASP A 167 7.62 -8.48 4.34
C ASP A 167 6.35 -8.82 3.55
N PHE A 168 5.61 -7.80 3.10
CA PHE A 168 4.39 -7.95 2.32
C PHE A 168 4.58 -7.58 0.84
N TRP A 169 5.82 -7.45 0.36
CA TRP A 169 6.08 -7.21 -1.05
C TRP A 169 5.44 -8.32 -1.90
N GLY A 170 4.76 -7.95 -2.99
CA GLY A 170 4.03 -8.90 -3.83
C GLY A 170 2.79 -9.56 -3.22
N SER A 171 2.52 -9.36 -1.91
CA SER A 171 1.31 -9.86 -1.25
C SER A 171 0.06 -9.21 -1.83
N GLU A 172 -1.02 -9.97 -1.93
CA GLU A 172 -2.32 -9.46 -2.36
C GLU A 172 -2.98 -8.63 -1.26
N TYR A 173 -3.73 -7.60 -1.65
CA TYR A 173 -4.57 -6.82 -0.77
C TYR A 173 -5.95 -6.57 -1.37
N GLN A 174 -6.88 -6.23 -0.49
CA GLN A 174 -8.20 -5.73 -0.83
C GLN A 174 -8.37 -4.34 -0.25
N MET A 175 -8.80 -3.39 -1.06
CA MET A 175 -9.25 -2.09 -0.61
C MET A 175 -10.76 -2.05 -0.66
N GLN A 176 -11.37 -1.99 0.52
CA GLN A 176 -12.82 -2.05 0.68
C GLN A 176 -13.36 -0.66 1.00
N ILE A 177 -14.36 -0.22 0.23
CA ILE A 177 -14.99 1.08 0.38
C ILE A 177 -16.37 0.87 0.99
N TYR A 178 -16.64 1.54 2.12
CA TYR A 178 -17.92 1.50 2.82
C TYR A 178 -18.53 2.89 2.89
N ASP A 179 -19.86 2.96 2.82
CA ASP A 179 -20.59 4.19 3.13
C ASP A 179 -20.72 4.43 4.65
N GLU A 180 -21.35 5.55 5.00
CA GLU A 180 -21.57 5.97 6.40
C GLU A 180 -22.48 4.99 7.18
N GLN A 181 -23.29 4.19 6.48
CA GLN A 181 -24.14 3.15 7.07
C GLN A 181 -23.42 1.79 7.18
N ASN A 182 -22.12 1.72 6.90
CA ASN A 182 -21.31 0.50 6.86
C ASN A 182 -21.70 -0.48 5.75
N LYS A 183 -22.40 -0.03 4.70
CA LYS A 183 -22.66 -0.87 3.53
C LYS A 183 -21.41 -0.87 2.66
N LEU A 184 -20.96 -2.06 2.27
CA LEU A 184 -19.89 -2.23 1.31
C LEU A 184 -20.35 -1.72 -0.06
N ILE A 185 -19.60 -0.79 -0.63
CA ILE A 185 -19.87 -0.15 -1.92
C ILE A 185 -19.03 -0.77 -3.02
N ASP A 186 -17.74 -0.96 -2.77
CA ASP A 186 -16.81 -1.49 -3.77
C ASP A 186 -15.60 -2.19 -3.12
N ILE A 187 -14.95 -3.07 -3.88
CA ILE A 187 -13.68 -3.71 -3.52
C ILE A 187 -12.71 -3.60 -4.70
N ILE A 188 -11.57 -2.95 -4.46
CA ILE A 188 -10.43 -2.93 -5.38
C ILE A 188 -9.42 -3.98 -4.91
N TYR A 189 -8.95 -4.81 -5.85
CA TYR A 189 -7.94 -5.84 -5.58
C TYR A 189 -6.61 -5.39 -6.17
N GLY A 190 -5.53 -5.57 -5.42
CA GLY A 190 -4.19 -5.20 -5.87
C GLY A 190 -3.10 -6.07 -5.25
N LYS A 191 -1.85 -5.75 -5.58
CA LYS A 191 -0.64 -6.36 -5.00
C LYS A 191 0.34 -5.26 -4.66
N PHE A 192 1.05 -5.42 -3.55
CA PHE A 192 2.14 -4.50 -3.24
C PHE A 192 3.30 -4.69 -4.22
N ASP A 193 3.98 -3.60 -4.56
CA ASP A 193 5.18 -3.64 -5.37
C ASP A 193 6.40 -4.17 -4.59
N ASP A 194 7.57 -4.20 -5.25
CA ASP A 194 8.83 -4.65 -4.65
C ASP A 194 9.29 -3.80 -3.47
N ASN A 195 8.75 -2.57 -3.34
CA ASN A 195 8.97 -1.67 -2.19
C ASN A 195 7.84 -1.77 -1.15
N SER A 196 7.00 -2.81 -1.23
CA SER A 196 5.82 -2.98 -0.37
C SER A 196 4.87 -1.78 -0.41
N SER A 197 4.79 -1.10 -1.55
CA SER A 197 3.98 0.10 -1.76
C SER A 197 2.82 -0.17 -2.72
N TYR A 198 1.81 0.71 -2.68
CA TYR A 198 0.64 0.63 -3.54
C TYR A 198 0.04 2.02 -3.80
N SER A 199 -0.73 2.13 -4.87
CA SER A 199 -1.49 3.34 -5.21
C SER A 199 -2.71 2.96 -6.05
N GLU A 200 -3.89 3.21 -5.51
CA GLU A 200 -5.17 2.95 -6.17
C GLU A 200 -5.97 4.22 -6.37
N THR A 201 -6.90 4.19 -7.32
CA THR A 201 -7.85 5.28 -7.54
C THR A 201 -9.27 4.79 -7.29
N ILE A 202 -9.98 5.45 -6.38
CA ILE A 202 -11.42 5.26 -6.20
C ILE A 202 -12.14 6.11 -7.24
N ASP A 203 -12.91 5.46 -8.11
CA ASP A 203 -13.87 6.15 -8.97
C ASP A 203 -15.03 6.64 -8.12
N THR A 204 -15.20 7.94 -7.98
CA THR A 204 -16.29 8.50 -7.16
C THR A 204 -17.61 8.64 -7.91
N SER A 205 -17.64 8.32 -9.21
CA SER A 205 -18.86 8.33 -10.00
C SER A 205 -19.88 7.29 -9.51
N ILE A 206 -19.41 6.19 -8.92
CA ILE A 206 -20.23 5.12 -8.35
C ILE A 206 -20.82 5.47 -6.97
N LEU A 207 -20.35 6.53 -6.32
CA LEU A 207 -20.84 6.97 -5.02
C LEU A 207 -22.14 7.77 -5.20
N VAL A 208 -23.15 7.46 -4.37
CA VAL A 208 -24.51 8.00 -4.53
C VAL A 208 -24.89 8.92 -3.38
N THR A 209 -24.68 8.47 -2.15
CA THR A 209 -25.13 9.17 -0.94
C THR A 209 -24.01 10.06 -0.41
N PRO A 210 -24.21 11.38 -0.20
CA PRO A 210 -23.26 12.23 0.51
C PRO A 210 -22.97 11.73 1.92
N GLY A 211 -21.79 12.02 2.45
CA GLY A 211 -21.40 11.69 3.82
C GLY A 211 -20.00 11.10 3.93
N ASN A 212 -19.69 10.54 5.08
CA ASN A 212 -18.36 9.98 5.35
C ASN A 212 -18.23 8.56 4.79
N TYR A 213 -17.27 8.37 3.89
CA TYR A 213 -16.89 7.06 3.37
C TYR A 213 -15.65 6.55 4.07
N LYS A 214 -15.62 5.25 4.32
CA LYS A 214 -14.51 4.56 4.97
C LYS A 214 -13.79 3.68 3.97
N VAL A 215 -12.47 3.78 3.96
CA VAL A 215 -11.59 2.96 3.14
C VAL A 215 -10.78 2.07 4.06
N ASN A 216 -10.95 0.76 3.89
CA ASN A 216 -10.18 -0.24 4.61
C ASN A 216 -9.17 -0.87 3.65
N LEU A 217 -7.88 -0.77 3.93
CA LEU A 217 -6.85 -1.60 3.31
C LEU A 217 -6.72 -2.89 4.12
N VAL A 218 -7.07 -4.01 3.51
CA VAL A 218 -7.07 -5.35 4.09
C VAL A 218 -5.96 -6.17 3.42
N TYR A 219 -4.96 -6.59 4.18
CA TYR A 219 -3.77 -7.31 3.68
C TYR A 219 -3.21 -8.23 4.76
N ALA A 220 -2.18 -9.02 4.47
CA ALA A 220 -1.47 -9.83 5.49
C ALA A 220 -2.38 -10.83 6.21
N LEU A 221 -2.96 -11.78 5.49
CA LEU A 221 -3.92 -12.72 6.04
C LEU A 221 -3.29 -13.58 7.19
N PRO A 222 -3.97 -13.80 8.32
CA PRO A 222 -5.28 -13.22 8.65
C PRO A 222 -5.15 -11.72 8.90
N SER A 223 -6.04 -10.97 8.25
CA SER A 223 -5.71 -9.67 7.68
C SER A 223 -5.42 -8.57 8.69
N LYS A 224 -4.37 -7.78 8.45
CA LYS A 224 -4.28 -6.41 8.97
C LYS A 224 -5.30 -5.52 8.25
N ILE A 225 -5.93 -4.62 9.02
CA ILE A 225 -6.84 -3.62 8.48
C ILE A 225 -6.32 -2.23 8.84
N ALA A 226 -5.89 -1.48 7.83
CA ALA A 226 -5.64 -0.05 7.95
C ALA A 226 -6.87 0.73 7.48
N LYS A 227 -7.17 1.86 8.11
CA LYS A 227 -8.40 2.62 7.84
C LYS A 227 -8.10 4.07 7.52
N ALA A 228 -8.80 4.61 6.53
CA ALA A 228 -8.86 6.04 6.23
C ALA A 228 -10.32 6.43 5.95
N ASN A 229 -10.62 7.72 5.95
CA ASN A 229 -11.96 8.21 5.64
C ASN A 229 -11.89 9.48 4.78
N PHE A 230 -12.88 9.65 3.90
CA PHE A 230 -13.10 10.90 3.17
C PHE A 230 -14.58 11.26 3.22
N GLU A 231 -14.87 12.56 3.20
CA GLU A 231 -16.23 13.08 3.07
C GLU A 231 -16.57 13.24 1.58
N PHE A 232 -17.71 12.72 1.18
CA PHE A 232 -18.19 12.76 -0.19
C PHE A 232 -19.40 13.69 -0.32
N SER A 233 -19.42 14.50 -1.38
CA SER A 233 -20.56 15.28 -1.82
C SER A 233 -21.06 14.80 -3.18
N ASN A 234 -22.37 14.54 -3.27
CA ASN A 234 -23.03 14.23 -4.55
C ASN A 234 -23.20 15.47 -5.45
N LYS A 235 -22.89 16.66 -4.93
CA LYS A 235 -22.71 17.86 -5.73
C LYS A 235 -21.40 17.69 -6.48
N SER A 236 -21.51 17.21 -7.72
CA SER A 236 -20.40 17.22 -8.65
C SER A 236 -19.89 18.66 -8.79
N LEU A 237 -18.67 18.94 -8.36
CA LEU A 237 -17.95 20.14 -8.80
C LEU A 237 -17.58 20.05 -10.31
N LEU A 238 -17.76 18.86 -10.90
CA LEU A 238 -17.49 18.52 -12.31
C LEU A 238 -18.76 18.51 -13.18
N GLY A 239 -19.86 19.15 -12.73
CA GLY A 239 -21.14 19.08 -13.43
C GLY A 239 -21.96 20.35 -13.32
N GLN A 240 -21.68 21.27 -14.25
CA GLN A 240 -22.35 22.56 -14.50
C GLN A 240 -21.80 23.75 -13.72
N SER A 241 -20.61 24.19 -14.10
CA SER A 241 -20.48 25.59 -14.47
C SER A 241 -20.17 25.61 -15.96
N ASP A 242 -21.20 25.65 -16.81
CA ASP A 242 -21.02 26.33 -18.08
C ASP A 242 -20.72 27.78 -17.68
N VAL A 243 -19.43 28.12 -17.54
CA VAL A 243 -19.08 29.50 -17.26
C VAL A 243 -19.62 30.27 -18.46
N PRO A 244 -20.63 31.15 -18.29
CA PRO A 244 -21.34 31.70 -19.42
C PRO A 244 -20.34 32.38 -20.37
N SER A 245 -20.51 32.22 -21.68
CA SER A 245 -19.51 32.72 -22.66
C SER A 245 -19.22 34.22 -22.52
N TRP A 246 -20.11 35.00 -21.91
CA TRP A 246 -19.87 36.41 -21.60
C TRP A 246 -18.72 36.62 -20.60
N ILE A 247 -18.43 35.66 -19.71
CA ILE A 247 -17.28 35.71 -18.79
C ILE A 247 -15.96 35.48 -19.53
N LYS A 248 -15.94 34.64 -20.57
CA LYS A 248 -14.76 34.51 -21.45
C LYS A 248 -14.46 35.85 -22.12
N ASN A 249 -15.48 36.60 -22.52
CA ASN A 249 -15.31 37.94 -23.08
C ASN A 249 -14.70 38.91 -22.06
N VAL A 250 -15.20 38.92 -20.81
CA VAL A 250 -14.63 39.74 -19.73
C VAL A 250 -13.17 39.38 -19.45
N SER A 251 -12.84 38.08 -19.46
CA SER A 251 -11.48 37.59 -19.25
C SER A 251 -10.54 37.99 -20.40
N ASN A 252 -10.99 37.89 -21.65
CA ASN A 252 -10.25 38.37 -22.81
C ASN A 252 -9.96 39.87 -22.76
N LEU A 253 -10.93 40.69 -22.32
CA LEU A 253 -10.74 42.12 -22.12
C LEU A 253 -9.70 42.40 -21.02
N TRP A 254 -9.72 41.63 -19.92
CA TRP A 254 -8.77 41.80 -18.83
C TRP A 254 -7.35 41.38 -19.25
N CYS A 255 -7.23 40.29 -19.99
CA CYS A 255 -5.97 39.79 -20.56
C CYS A 255 -5.33 40.77 -21.53
N SER A 256 -6.13 41.40 -22.39
CA SER A 256 -5.71 42.48 -23.28
C SER A 256 -5.45 43.81 -22.56
N SER A 257 -5.71 43.89 -21.25
CA SER A 257 -5.60 45.10 -20.43
C SER A 257 -6.55 46.23 -20.84
N ASP A 258 -7.66 45.88 -21.51
CA ASP A 258 -8.74 46.80 -21.87
C ASP A 258 -9.64 47.14 -20.67
N ILE A 259 -9.71 46.23 -19.69
CA ILE A 259 -10.32 46.47 -18.37
C ILE A 259 -9.30 46.30 -17.24
N LYS A 260 -9.56 46.97 -16.12
CA LYS A 260 -8.72 46.95 -14.91
C LYS A 260 -9.09 45.79 -14.00
N ASP A 261 -8.16 45.44 -13.10
CA ASP A 261 -8.33 44.40 -12.07
C ASP A 261 -9.64 44.55 -11.27
N ALA A 262 -10.02 45.79 -10.91
CA ALA A 262 -11.26 46.05 -10.18
C ALA A 262 -12.51 45.64 -10.98
N GLU A 263 -12.52 45.88 -12.29
CA GLU A 263 -13.66 45.56 -13.16
C GLU A 263 -13.78 44.05 -13.38
N PHE A 264 -12.65 43.34 -13.44
CA PHE A 264 -12.63 41.88 -13.46
C PHE A 264 -13.13 41.28 -12.12
N LEU A 265 -12.71 41.84 -10.99
CA LEU A 265 -13.17 41.41 -9.67
C LEU A 265 -14.66 41.67 -9.46
N ASP A 266 -15.21 42.74 -10.01
CA ASP A 266 -16.66 43.01 -9.97
C ASP A 266 -17.44 41.93 -10.73
N ALA A 267 -16.94 41.49 -11.89
CA ALA A 267 -17.54 40.37 -12.63
C ALA A 267 -17.46 39.05 -11.84
N LEU A 268 -16.32 38.76 -11.20
CA LEU A 268 -16.16 37.58 -10.34
C LEU A 268 -17.13 37.60 -9.15
N GLN A 269 -17.25 38.74 -8.47
CA GLN A 269 -18.18 38.94 -7.36
C GLN A 269 -19.63 38.75 -7.82
N TYR A 270 -19.98 39.25 -9.00
CA TYR A 270 -21.30 39.01 -9.59
C TYR A 270 -21.57 37.52 -9.81
N MET A 271 -20.59 36.76 -10.31
CA MET A 271 -20.75 35.32 -10.53
C MET A 271 -20.99 34.56 -9.23
N ILE A 272 -20.25 34.89 -8.17
CA ILE A 272 -20.41 34.26 -6.85
C ILE A 272 -21.77 34.63 -6.24
N LYS A 273 -22.12 35.92 -6.27
CA LYS A 273 -23.37 36.43 -5.68
C LYS A 273 -24.63 35.86 -6.32
N ASN A 274 -24.59 35.62 -7.64
CA ASN A 274 -25.72 35.06 -8.38
C ASN A 274 -25.63 33.54 -8.52
N GLU A 275 -24.75 32.88 -7.78
CA GLU A 275 -24.57 31.42 -7.78
C GLU A 275 -24.24 30.85 -9.18
N ILE A 276 -23.65 31.67 -10.06
CA ILE A 276 -23.13 31.24 -11.38
C ILE A 276 -21.90 30.36 -11.18
N ILE A 277 -21.09 30.66 -10.16
CA ILE A 277 -20.05 29.77 -9.63
C ILE A 277 -20.29 29.53 -8.16
N ASN A 278 -20.12 28.28 -7.72
CA ASN A 278 -20.32 27.89 -6.33
C ASN A 278 -18.97 27.65 -5.65
N VAL A 279 -18.54 28.62 -4.84
CA VAL A 279 -17.35 28.52 -3.98
C VAL A 279 -17.81 28.28 -2.53
N ASP A 280 -17.17 27.35 -1.81
CA ASP A 280 -17.59 27.03 -0.43
C ASP A 280 -17.49 28.26 0.48
N SER A 281 -18.61 28.62 1.08
CA SER A 281 -18.91 29.98 1.54
C SER A 281 -18.48 30.19 2.99
N LYS A 282 -17.19 30.48 3.19
CA LYS A 282 -16.66 31.03 4.47
C LYS A 282 -16.07 32.44 4.35
N VAL A 283 -16.26 33.12 3.23
CA VAL A 283 -15.55 34.36 2.89
C VAL A 283 -16.41 35.58 3.23
N LYS A 284 -15.92 36.44 4.14
CA LYS A 284 -16.52 37.73 4.47
C LYS A 284 -16.10 38.79 3.45
N ILE A 285 -17.09 39.31 2.73
CA ILE A 285 -16.97 40.24 1.59
C ILE A 285 -16.51 41.62 2.06
N TYR A 286 -15.37 42.10 1.58
CA TYR A 286 -14.93 43.50 1.78
C TYR A 286 -14.25 44.06 0.52
N SER A 287 -14.91 45.06 -0.07
CA SER A 287 -14.43 45.84 -1.21
C SER A 287 -13.34 46.84 -0.84
N GLU A 288 -12.08 46.42 -0.73
CA GLU A 288 -10.95 47.36 -0.79
C GLU A 288 -9.83 46.87 -1.70
N LYS A 289 -9.70 47.59 -2.82
CA LYS A 289 -8.68 47.60 -3.86
C LYS A 289 -7.34 46.93 -3.48
N ARG A 290 -6.98 45.86 -4.18
CA ARG A 290 -5.62 45.28 -4.15
C ARG A 290 -5.19 44.69 -5.49
N ASP A 291 -3.88 44.69 -5.70
CA ASP A 291 -3.20 44.21 -6.90
C ASP A 291 -3.37 42.71 -7.06
N ILE A 292 -3.90 42.28 -8.21
CA ILE A 292 -4.06 40.86 -8.52
C ILE A 292 -2.68 40.32 -8.93
N PRO A 293 -2.18 39.23 -8.31
CA PRO A 293 -0.91 38.65 -8.72
C PRO A 293 -0.91 38.23 -10.20
N ASN A 294 0.17 38.51 -10.93
CA ASN A 294 0.28 38.21 -12.36
C ASN A 294 -0.04 36.74 -12.72
N TRP A 295 0.22 35.79 -11.82
CA TRP A 295 -0.07 34.38 -12.07
C TRP A 295 -1.58 34.09 -12.16
N VAL A 296 -2.42 34.88 -11.48
CA VAL A 296 -3.89 34.80 -11.59
C VAL A 296 -4.34 35.25 -12.98
N LYS A 297 -3.77 36.37 -13.44
CA LYS A 297 -4.01 36.89 -14.78
C LYS A 297 -3.60 35.85 -15.83
N ASN A 298 -2.42 35.25 -15.67
CA ASN A 298 -1.94 34.20 -16.56
C ASN A 298 -2.91 33.00 -16.65
N ASN A 299 -3.37 32.47 -15.52
CA ASN A 299 -4.32 31.35 -15.51
C ASN A 299 -5.66 31.72 -16.14
N THR A 300 -6.13 32.95 -15.90
CA THR A 300 -7.38 33.46 -16.49
C THR A 300 -7.26 33.63 -18.01
N CYS A 301 -6.10 34.04 -18.51
CA CYS A 301 -5.84 34.13 -19.95
C CYS A 301 -5.68 32.76 -20.61
N LEU A 302 -5.10 31.78 -19.91
CA LEU A 302 -5.08 30.41 -20.40
C LEU A 302 -6.49 29.85 -20.53
N TRP A 303 -7.38 30.18 -19.59
CA TRP A 303 -8.77 29.75 -19.64
C TRP A 303 -9.55 30.40 -20.79
N SER A 304 -9.36 31.71 -21.01
CA SER A 304 -10.05 32.43 -22.08
C SER A 304 -9.60 32.00 -23.49
N ASP A 305 -8.39 31.45 -23.60
CA ASP A 305 -7.82 30.81 -24.80
C ASP A 305 -8.20 29.33 -24.96
N ASP A 306 -9.11 28.79 -24.14
CA ASP A 306 -9.48 27.37 -24.10
C ASP A 306 -8.31 26.40 -23.84
N LYS A 307 -7.20 26.89 -23.26
CA LYS A 307 -6.01 26.09 -22.91
C LYS A 307 -6.12 25.39 -21.57
N ILE A 308 -7.00 25.89 -20.69
CA ILE A 308 -7.44 25.20 -19.47
C ILE A 308 -8.96 25.20 -19.43
N SER A 309 -9.54 24.16 -18.84
CA SER A 309 -10.99 23.96 -18.72
C SER A 309 -11.64 24.92 -17.73
N ASP A 310 -12.97 25.10 -17.83
CA ASP A 310 -13.79 25.84 -16.87
C ASP A 310 -13.57 25.35 -15.42
N ILE A 311 -13.33 24.06 -15.26
CA ILE A 311 -13.04 23.43 -13.97
C ILE A 311 -11.70 23.91 -13.41
N GLU A 312 -10.63 23.85 -14.22
CA GLU A 312 -9.29 24.30 -13.81
C GLU A 312 -9.27 25.79 -13.48
N PHE A 313 -10.04 26.59 -14.23
CA PHE A 313 -10.24 28.00 -13.94
C PHE A 313 -10.94 28.23 -12.60
N ILE A 314 -12.10 27.59 -12.37
CA ILE A 314 -12.87 27.74 -11.13
C ILE A 314 -12.08 27.24 -9.92
N SER A 315 -11.37 26.11 -10.03
CA SER A 315 -10.48 25.61 -8.95
C SER A 315 -9.36 26.60 -8.64
N GLY A 316 -8.80 27.27 -9.65
CA GLY A 316 -7.81 28.32 -9.46
C GLY A 316 -8.38 29.53 -8.70
N ILE A 317 -9.59 29.96 -9.06
CA ILE A 317 -10.32 31.04 -8.38
C ILE A 317 -10.65 30.66 -6.93
N GLU A 318 -11.14 29.44 -6.69
CA GLU A 318 -11.47 28.97 -5.35
C GLU A 318 -10.22 28.91 -4.44
N TYR A 319 -9.12 28.36 -4.97
CA TYR A 319 -7.83 28.36 -4.26
C TYR A 319 -7.38 29.78 -3.90
N LEU A 320 -7.54 30.74 -4.81
CA LEU A 320 -7.18 32.15 -4.60
C LEU A 320 -7.97 32.82 -3.49
N ILE A 321 -9.28 32.54 -3.46
CA ILE A 321 -10.19 33.05 -2.45
C ILE A 321 -9.85 32.42 -1.08
N ASN A 322 -9.62 31.12 -1.04
CA ASN A 322 -9.32 30.37 0.19
C ASN A 322 -7.94 30.71 0.79
N THR A 323 -6.94 30.97 -0.05
CA THR A 323 -5.60 31.41 0.39
C THR A 323 -5.55 32.88 0.77
N GLY A 324 -6.62 33.64 0.52
CA GLY A 324 -6.69 35.08 0.76
C GLY A 324 -5.79 35.90 -0.16
N ALA A 325 -5.29 35.30 -1.25
CA ALA A 325 -4.56 35.97 -2.32
C ALA A 325 -5.49 36.87 -3.13
N ILE A 326 -6.75 36.47 -3.25
CA ILE A 326 -7.88 37.35 -3.54
C ILE A 326 -8.74 37.33 -2.29
N LYS A 327 -8.95 38.50 -1.65
CA LYS A 327 -10.02 38.64 -0.68
C LYS A 327 -11.19 39.31 -1.39
N ALA A 328 -12.26 38.56 -1.56
CA ALA A 328 -13.55 39.09 -1.97
C ALA A 328 -14.20 39.86 -0.82
#